data_AF-V8N4C8-F1
#
_entry.id   AF-V8N4C8-F1
#
_cell.length_a   1.000
_cell.length_b   1.000
_cell.length_c   1.000
_cell.angle_alpha   90.00
_cell.angle_beta   90.00
_cell.angle_gamma   90.00
#
_symmetry.space_group_name_H-M   'P 1'
#
loop_
_entity.id
_entity.type
_entity.pdbx_description
1 polymer ?
#
loop_
_entity_poly.entity_id
_entity_poly.type
_entity_poly.pdbx_seq_one_letter_code
_entity_poly.pdbx_strand_id
1 'polypeptide(L)'
;MDKEEVATYYVDDGIHNPATIIYDFAKKCTAKSKLRVNEPCSQLLISYKPDHQEACYLTRMDKENIQGLDTLLKEFQAKLSVMHLMPKGKEKEQEEEFLTSQVDRSSLGTTINILCKHIPIFYT
;
A
#
# COMPACT_ATOMS: atom_id res chain seq x y z
N MET A 1 11.77 -22.42 5.24
CA MET A 1 10.40 -21.86 5.15
C MET A 1 10.46 -20.51 5.85
N ASP A 2 10.73 -19.45 5.09
CA ASP A 2 10.61 -18.09 5.59
C ASP A 2 9.14 -17.83 5.89
N LYS A 3 8.81 -17.53 7.16
CA LYS A 3 7.45 -17.18 7.56
C LYS A 3 7.19 -15.75 7.10
N GLU A 4 6.09 -15.53 6.39
CA GLU A 4 5.62 -14.18 6.07
C GLU A 4 5.08 -13.54 7.36
N GLU A 5 5.68 -12.44 7.81
CA GLU A 5 5.24 -11.69 8.98
C GLU A 5 4.19 -10.67 8.52
N VAL A 6 2.92 -11.09 8.48
CA VAL A 6 1.81 -10.25 8.03
C VAL A 6 0.70 -10.19 9.06
N ALA A 7 0.05 -9.03 9.16
CA ALA A 7 -1.22 -8.86 9.87
C ALA A 7 -2.28 -8.38 8.87
N THR A 8 -3.46 -8.98 8.91
CA THR A 8 -4.56 -8.65 7.99
C THR A 8 -5.79 -8.25 8.79
N TYR A 9 -6.39 -7.14 8.40
CA TYR A 9 -7.59 -6.59 9.01
C TYR A 9 -8.64 -6.35 7.94
N TYR A 10 -9.88 -6.72 8.24
CA TYR A 10 -11.05 -6.27 7.51
C TYR A 10 -11.68 -5.14 8.31
N VAL A 11 -11.97 -4.02 7.65
CA VAL A 11 -12.53 -2.83 8.27
C VAL A 11 -13.84 -2.49 7.60
N ASP A 12 -14.88 -2.33 8.41
CA ASP A 12 -16.19 -1.86 8.03
C ASP A 12 -16.67 -0.94 9.15
N ASP A 13 -16.63 0.37 8.90
CA ASP A 13 -17.04 1.40 9.87
C ASP A 13 -18.52 1.82 9.67
N GLY A 14 -19.22 1.19 8.72
CA GLY A 14 -20.60 1.52 8.35
C GLY A 14 -20.81 2.90 7.70
N ILE A 15 -19.74 3.67 7.48
CA ILE A 15 -19.78 5.02 6.91
C ILE A 15 -19.09 5.02 5.54
N HIS A 16 -17.92 4.41 5.45
CA HIS A 16 -17.13 4.29 4.24
C HIS A 16 -17.22 2.86 3.69
N ASN A 17 -16.81 2.71 2.42
CA ASN A 17 -16.74 1.39 1.82
C ASN A 17 -15.81 0.49 2.63
N PRO A 18 -16.19 -0.77 2.89
CA PRO A 18 -15.32 -1.70 3.58
C PRO A 18 -13.98 -1.88 2.87
N ALA A 19 -12.96 -2.21 3.64
CA ALA A 19 -11.61 -2.37 3.10
C ALA A 19 -10.84 -3.49 3.80
N THR A 20 -9.96 -4.12 3.04
CA THR A 20 -8.95 -5.03 3.57
C THR A 20 -7.62 -4.30 3.69
N ILE A 21 -7.02 -4.39 4.88
CA ILE A 21 -5.71 -3.81 5.20
C ILE A 21 -4.73 -4.92 5.51
N ILE A 22 -3.56 -4.91 4.87
CA ILE A 22 -2.46 -5.83 5.17
C ILE A 22 -1.25 -5.03 5.64
N TYR A 23 -0.76 -5.33 6.82
CA TYR A 23 0.57 -4.93 7.26
C TYR A 23 1.54 -6.06 6.89
N ASP A 24 2.49 -5.77 6.02
CA ASP A 24 3.58 -6.67 5.62
C ASP A 24 4.87 -6.19 6.28
N PHE A 25 5.32 -6.94 7.29
CA PHE A 25 6.54 -6.69 8.05
C PHE A 25 7.75 -7.43 7.47
N ALA A 26 7.62 -8.04 6.29
CA ALA A 26 8.63 -8.95 5.77
C ALA A 26 10.01 -8.28 5.63
N LYS A 27 11.03 -9.01 6.10
CA LYS A 27 12.43 -8.66 5.96
C LYS A 27 12.94 -8.98 4.55
N LYS A 28 12.45 -8.26 3.54
CA LYS A 28 12.90 -8.41 2.15
C LYS A 28 13.95 -7.34 1.81
N CYS A 29 15.10 -7.77 1.29
CA CYS A 29 16.07 -6.87 0.66
C CYS A 29 15.72 -6.70 -0.81
N THR A 30 15.49 -5.48 -1.27
CA THR A 30 15.55 -5.20 -2.70
C THR A 30 17.01 -5.12 -3.16
N ALA A 31 17.28 -5.28 -4.45
CA ALA A 31 18.63 -5.14 -5.01
C ALA A 31 19.27 -3.77 -4.69
N LYS A 32 18.45 -2.71 -4.56
CA LYS A 32 18.90 -1.37 -4.15
C LYS A 32 19.36 -1.32 -2.70
N SER A 33 18.68 -2.02 -1.80
CA SER A 33 19.02 -2.10 -0.37
C SER A 33 20.32 -2.88 -0.13
N LYS A 34 20.61 -3.90 -0.95
CA LYS A 34 21.89 -4.65 -0.90
C LYS A 34 23.14 -3.81 -1.16
N LEU A 35 23.00 -2.64 -1.80
CA LEU A 35 24.12 -1.74 -2.08
C LEU A 35 24.54 -0.91 -0.84
N ARG A 36 23.64 -0.77 0.15
CA ARG A 36 23.93 -0.13 1.44
C ARG A 36 24.20 -1.20 2.49
N VAL A 37 25.48 -1.49 2.70
CA VAL A 37 26.00 -2.63 3.48
C VAL A 37 25.55 -2.66 4.96
N ASN A 38 24.94 -1.58 5.49
CA ASN A 38 24.55 -1.46 6.90
C ASN A 38 23.09 -1.02 7.14
N GLU A 39 22.22 -0.96 6.13
CA GLU A 39 20.79 -0.71 6.38
C GLU A 39 20.02 -2.03 6.55
N PRO A 40 19.20 -2.17 7.62
CA PRO A 40 18.41 -3.38 7.82
C PRO A 40 17.37 -3.52 6.71
N CYS A 41 17.48 -4.62 5.96
CA CYS A 41 16.54 -5.03 4.93
C CYS A 41 15.16 -5.38 5.50
N SER A 42 14.34 -4.36 5.69
CA SER A 42 12.93 -4.53 6.02
C SER A 42 12.13 -3.65 5.08
N GLN A 43 11.29 -4.27 4.27
CA GLN A 43 10.24 -3.57 3.56
C GLN A 43 9.02 -3.60 4.45
N LEU A 44 8.84 -2.55 5.23
CA LEU A 44 7.61 -2.37 5.99
C LEU A 44 6.58 -1.71 5.08
N LEU A 45 5.56 -2.47 4.67
CA LEU A 45 4.54 -2.03 3.74
C LEU A 45 3.15 -2.21 4.31
N ILE A 46 2.27 -1.26 4.05
CA ILE A 46 0.85 -1.37 4.34
C ILE A 46 0.10 -1.35 3.02
N SER A 47 -0.74 -2.35 2.80
CA SER A 47 -1.67 -2.42 1.68
C SER A 47 -3.07 -2.12 2.15
N TYR A 48 -3.76 -1.28 1.37
CA TYR A 48 -5.16 -0.93 1.55
C TYR A 48 -5.92 -1.23 0.26
N LYS A 49 -6.94 -2.07 0.35
CA LYS A 49 -7.84 -2.40 -0.75
C LYS A 49 -9.29 -2.17 -0.33
N PRO A 50 -9.96 -1.12 -0.85
CA PRO A 50 -11.40 -0.99 -0.75
C PRO A 50 -12.10 -2.11 -1.52
N ASP A 51 -13.24 -2.58 -1.02
CA ASP A 51 -13.99 -3.67 -1.67
C ASP A 51 -14.58 -3.25 -3.03
N HIS A 52 -14.99 -1.97 -3.13
CA HIS A 52 -15.65 -1.40 -4.30
C HIS A 52 -14.73 -0.62 -5.25
N GLN A 53 -13.43 -0.51 -4.97
CA GLN A 53 -12.48 0.17 -5.87
C GLN A 53 -11.60 -0.82 -6.62
N GLU A 54 -11.34 -0.53 -7.89
CA GLU A 54 -10.52 -1.34 -8.78
C GLU A 54 -9.02 -1.04 -8.63
N ALA A 55 -8.55 -0.73 -7.42
CA ALA A 55 -7.15 -0.44 -7.15
C ALA A 55 -6.73 -0.83 -5.74
N CYS A 56 -5.48 -1.27 -5.61
CA CYS A 56 -4.80 -1.41 -4.34
C CYS A 56 -3.86 -0.23 -4.11
N TYR A 57 -3.78 0.22 -2.88
CA TYR A 57 -2.89 1.29 -2.48
C TYR A 57 -1.85 0.77 -1.49
N LEU A 58 -0.61 1.22 -1.65
CA LEU A 58 0.52 0.84 -0.83
C LEU A 58 1.13 2.07 -0.18
N THR A 59 1.40 1.98 1.11
CA THR A 59 2.24 2.97 1.81
C THR A 59 3.38 2.25 2.52
N ARG A 60 4.45 2.98 2.82
CA ARG A 60 5.55 2.47 3.65
C ARG A 60 5.23 2.73 5.12
N MET A 61 5.51 1.77 5.98
CA MET A 61 5.47 2.03 7.42
C MET A 61 6.70 2.83 7.84
N ASP A 62 6.51 3.65 8.85
CA ASP A 62 7.60 4.17 9.66
C ASP A 62 8.05 3.09 10.67
N LYS A 63 9.35 2.79 10.72
CA LYS A 63 9.89 1.74 11.60
C LYS A 63 9.83 2.13 13.08
N GLU A 64 9.85 3.42 13.39
CA GLU A 64 9.83 3.97 14.73
C GLU A 64 8.40 4.25 15.20
N ASN A 65 7.48 4.48 14.27
CA ASN A 65 6.09 4.81 14.54
C ASN A 65 5.12 4.13 13.55
N ILE A 66 4.93 2.81 13.70
CA ILE A 66 3.99 2.06 12.86
C ILE A 66 2.56 2.62 13.06
N GLN A 67 1.95 3.08 11.97
CA GLN A 67 0.63 3.68 11.99
C GLN A 67 -0.43 2.68 12.46
N GLY A 68 -1.19 3.06 13.49
CA GLY A 68 -2.37 2.32 13.93
C GLY A 68 -3.49 2.35 12.88
N LEU A 69 -4.41 1.39 12.98
CA LEU A 69 -5.49 1.17 12.02
C LEU A 69 -6.36 2.43 11.80
N ASP A 70 -6.77 3.11 12.87
CA ASP A 70 -7.60 4.32 12.80
C ASP A 70 -6.91 5.48 12.07
N THR A 71 -5.62 5.71 12.36
CA THR A 71 -4.83 6.77 11.71
C THR A 71 -4.70 6.48 10.23
N LEU A 72 -4.35 5.24 9.91
CA LEU A 72 -4.20 4.78 8.54
C LEU A 72 -5.49 4.92 7.73
N LEU A 73 -6.61 4.52 8.32
CA LEU A 73 -7.91 4.60 7.66
C LEU A 73 -8.27 6.04 7.33
N LYS A 74 -8.06 6.99 8.26
CA LYS A 74 -8.27 8.42 8.03
C LYS A 74 -7.38 8.97 6.91
N GLU A 75 -6.12 8.56 6.86
CA GLU A 75 -5.19 8.98 5.80
C GLU A 75 -5.64 8.48 4.43
N PHE A 76 -5.98 7.19 4.30
CA PHE A 76 -6.48 6.63 3.04
C PHE A 76 -7.81 7.25 2.63
N GLN A 77 -8.74 7.45 3.55
CA GLN A 77 -10.02 8.11 3.26
C GLN A 77 -9.81 9.55 2.78
N ALA A 78 -8.94 10.32 3.43
CA ALA A 78 -8.65 11.69 3.03
C ALA A 78 -8.01 11.74 1.62
N LYS A 79 -7.00 10.91 1.37
CA LYS A 79 -6.32 10.86 0.07
C LYS A 79 -7.24 10.40 -1.06
N LEU A 80 -8.06 9.38 -0.83
CA LEU A 80 -8.97 8.84 -1.84
C LEU A 80 -10.17 9.76 -2.11
N SER A 81 -10.64 10.50 -1.10
CA SER A 81 -11.68 11.52 -1.28
C SER A 81 -11.19 12.65 -2.19
N VAL A 82 -9.93 13.07 -2.03
CA VAL A 82 -9.30 14.07 -2.93
C VAL A 82 -9.14 13.52 -4.34
N MET A 83 -8.78 12.24 -4.49
CA MET A 83 -8.67 11.57 -5.78
C MET A 83 -10.00 11.50 -6.54
N HIS A 84 -11.13 11.28 -5.83
CA HIS A 84 -12.48 11.30 -6.42
C HIS A 84 -12.97 12.68 -6.84
N LEU A 85 -12.42 13.76 -6.26
CA LEU A 85 -12.77 15.14 -6.57
C LEU A 85 -11.96 15.71 -7.75
N MET A 86 -10.96 14.99 -8.25
CA MET A 86 -10.22 15.41 -9.44
C MET A 86 -11.06 15.13 -10.70
N PRO A 87 -11.34 16.15 -11.55
CA PRO A 87 -12.06 15.93 -12.79
C PRO A 87 -11.25 15.00 -13.71
N LYS A 88 -11.92 14.02 -14.32
CA LYS A 88 -11.46 13.01 -15.33
C LYS A 88 -10.78 13.58 -16.60
N GLY A 89 -10.21 14.78 -16.56
CA GLY A 89 -9.68 15.50 -17.72
C GLY A 89 -8.34 16.22 -17.50
N LYS A 90 -7.68 16.03 -16.35
CA LYS A 90 -6.32 16.55 -16.10
C LYS A 90 -5.32 15.42 -15.79
N GLU A 91 -5.48 14.31 -16.50
CA GLU A 91 -4.76 13.05 -16.29
C GLU A 91 -3.28 13.04 -16.72
N LYS A 92 -2.70 14.16 -17.20
CA LYS A 92 -1.41 14.10 -17.91
C LYS A 92 -0.20 14.71 -17.21
N GLU A 93 -0.37 15.65 -16.29
CA GLU A 93 0.79 16.39 -15.76
C GLU A 93 1.06 16.18 -14.27
N GLN A 94 0.09 15.67 -13.50
CA GLN A 94 0.27 15.33 -12.07
C GLN A 94 0.03 13.85 -11.75
N GLU A 95 -0.69 13.11 -12.61
CA GLU A 95 -0.68 11.64 -12.61
C GLU A 95 0.72 11.09 -12.89
N GLU A 96 1.55 11.79 -13.66
CA GLU A 96 2.94 11.35 -13.90
C GLU A 96 3.83 11.45 -12.65
N GLU A 97 3.45 12.16 -11.59
CA GLU A 97 4.27 12.19 -10.36
C GLU A 97 3.76 11.19 -9.30
N PHE A 98 2.46 10.88 -9.27
CA PHE A 98 1.85 9.93 -8.33
C PHE A 98 1.68 8.50 -8.90
N LEU A 99 1.49 8.33 -10.22
CA LEU A 99 1.29 7.03 -10.88
C LEU A 99 2.57 6.44 -11.51
N THR A 100 3.71 7.12 -11.47
CA THR A 100 4.95 6.61 -12.10
C THR A 100 5.68 5.55 -11.30
N SER A 101 5.27 5.24 -10.06
CA SER A 101 5.84 4.12 -9.32
C SER A 101 4.98 2.87 -9.45
N GLN A 102 4.82 2.37 -10.68
CA GLN A 102 4.28 1.02 -10.90
C GLN A 102 5.04 0.04 -10.01
N VAL A 103 4.33 -0.54 -9.04
CA VAL A 103 4.97 -1.34 -8.01
C VAL A 103 5.43 -2.66 -8.62
N ASP A 104 6.73 -2.95 -8.50
CA ASP A 104 7.25 -4.27 -8.88
C ASP A 104 6.67 -5.34 -7.94
N ARG A 105 5.71 -6.11 -8.45
CA ARG A 105 5.03 -7.21 -7.75
C ARG A 105 6.02 -8.25 -7.20
N SER A 106 7.20 -8.37 -7.80
CA SER A 106 8.28 -9.25 -7.33
C SER A 106 8.82 -8.86 -5.95
N SER A 107 8.63 -7.60 -5.56
CA SER A 107 9.04 -7.08 -4.25
C SER A 107 7.97 -7.24 -3.16
N LEU A 108 6.72 -7.54 -3.53
CA LEU A 108 5.60 -7.62 -2.59
C LEU A 108 5.50 -8.99 -1.91
N GLY A 109 4.93 -9.00 -0.70
CA GLY A 109 4.42 -10.21 -0.04
C GLY A 109 3.51 -11.04 -0.93
N THR A 110 3.47 -12.35 -0.68
CA THR A 110 2.52 -13.25 -1.35
C THR A 110 1.09 -12.83 -1.00
N THR A 111 0.85 -12.42 0.24
CA THR A 111 -0.47 -12.00 0.71
C THR A 111 -0.97 -10.76 -0.04
N ILE A 112 -0.13 -9.74 -0.23
CA ILE A 112 -0.46 -8.54 -1.03
C ILE A 112 -0.66 -8.91 -2.50
N ASN A 113 0.20 -9.74 -3.07
CA ASN A 113 0.09 -10.18 -4.47
C ASN A 113 -1.22 -10.94 -4.75
N ILE A 114 -1.71 -11.73 -3.79
CA ILE A 114 -3.01 -12.41 -3.91
C ILE A 114 -4.15 -11.40 -3.80
N LEU A 115 -4.12 -10.49 -2.83
CA LEU A 115 -5.17 -9.49 -2.62
C LEU A 115 -5.37 -8.58 -3.85
N CYS A 116 -4.26 -8.23 -4.51
CA CYS A 116 -4.20 -7.24 -5.59
C CYS A 116 -3.98 -7.87 -6.98
N LYS A 117 -4.19 -9.19 -7.13
CA LYS A 117 -3.76 -9.96 -8.30
C LYS A 117 -4.19 -9.38 -9.66
N HIS A 118 -5.45 -8.95 -9.79
CA HIS A 118 -6.05 -8.50 -11.06
C HIS A 118 -6.30 -6.99 -11.11
N ILE A 119 -5.82 -6.23 -10.13
CA ILE A 119 -6.04 -4.78 -10.04
C ILE A 119 -4.70 -4.04 -10.02
N PRO A 120 -4.66 -2.79 -10.52
CA PRO A 120 -3.49 -1.93 -10.40
C PRO A 120 -3.11 -1.68 -8.93
N ILE A 121 -1.82 -1.48 -8.70
CA ILE A 121 -1.24 -1.21 -7.39
C ILE A 121 -0.52 0.13 -7.47
N PHE A 122 -0.89 1.07 -6.61
CA PHE A 122 -0.33 2.41 -6.56
C PHE A 122 0.32 2.67 -5.20
N TYR A 123 1.43 3.42 -5.19
CA TYR A 123 1.92 3.99 -3.95
C TYR A 123 1.10 5.24 -3.59
N THR A 124 0.97 5.50 -2.29
CA THR A 124 0.29 6.68 -1.76
C THR A 124 1.18 7.54 -0.89
#